data_AF-A0A1V5VKY0-F1
#
_entry.id   AF-A0A1V5VKY0-F1
#
_cell.length_a   1.000
_cell.length_b   1.000
_cell.length_c   1.000
_cell.angle_alpha   90.00
_cell.angle_beta   90.00
_cell.angle_gamma   90.00
#
_symmetry.space_group_name_H-M   'P 1'
#
loop_
_entity.id
_entity.type
_entity.pdbx_description
1 polymer ?
#
loop_
_entity_poly.entity_id
_entity_poly.type
_entity_poly.pdbx_seq_one_letter_code
_entity_poly.pdbx_strand_id
1 'polypeptide(L)'
;MMRGVEAPTESNLVAENAALRSENARLQAENAALRAQVAQQRAELAAALERLAALERRSQEAPGFVKPNRPQQTGEKHPRKQRAAEHNTSRKRTTPTRQERHALEYCPECQYELHGESIDYRREVIELPPPQAVEVIEHQVVKRWCPCCGAWRSPQLDLKGRVFGQGRIGVRIAALVVYLRTKLRLPIRQIREYLRTLHTLELSIGELVELTHTVRRALQPEMDTLLREVQASAVAHGDETGWRENGQNGYVWG
;
A
#
# COMPACT_ATOMS: atom_id res chain seq x y z
N MET A 1 51.53 49.42 77.70
CA MET A 1 50.96 50.02 76.46
C MET A 1 49.64 49.34 76.15
N MET A 2 48.56 49.75 76.82
CA MET A 2 47.20 49.34 76.45
C MET A 2 46.59 50.50 75.67
N ARG A 3 46.37 50.29 74.37
CA ARG A 3 45.67 51.26 73.52
C ARG A 3 44.24 51.37 74.06
N GLY A 4 43.89 52.55 74.57
CA GLY A 4 42.54 52.86 74.99
C GLY A 4 41.61 52.72 73.80
N VAL A 5 40.68 51.77 73.89
CA VAL A 5 39.51 51.73 73.03
C VAL A 5 38.61 52.84 73.53
N GLU A 6 38.57 53.97 72.82
CA GLU A 6 37.62 55.04 73.08
C GLU A 6 36.21 54.45 73.06
N ALA A 7 35.48 54.61 74.16
CA ALA A 7 34.09 54.21 74.26
C ALA A 7 33.29 54.98 73.20
N PRO A 8 32.48 54.30 72.37
CA PRO A 8 31.69 54.97 71.35
C PRO A 8 30.77 55.99 72.02
N THR A 9 30.84 57.24 71.56
CA THR A 9 29.94 58.30 72.00
C THR A 9 28.50 57.95 71.65
N GLU A 10 27.54 58.39 72.46
CA GLU A 10 26.11 58.11 72.30
C GLU A 10 25.60 58.45 70.88
N SER A 11 26.20 59.47 70.24
CA SER A 11 25.95 59.84 68.85
C SER A 11 26.38 58.78 67.82
N ASN A 12 27.50 58.08 68.03
CA ASN A 12 27.96 57.00 67.13
C ASN A 12 27.05 55.77 67.23
N LEU A 13 26.60 55.43 68.44
CA LEU A 13 25.67 54.32 68.66
C LEU A 13 24.29 54.57 68.02
N VAL A 14 23.81 55.82 68.02
CA VAL A 14 22.55 56.20 67.35
C VAL A 14 22.68 56.11 65.82
N ALA A 15 23.80 56.56 65.25
CA ALA A 15 24.06 56.47 63.81
C ALA A 15 24.18 55.01 63.35
N GLU A 16 24.86 54.16 64.12
CA GLU A 16 24.98 52.73 63.85
C GLU A 16 23.63 52.00 63.97
N ASN A 17 22.80 52.33 64.96
CA ASN A 17 21.43 51.80 65.06
C ASN A 17 20.56 52.19 63.86
N ALA A 18 20.69 53.43 63.37
CA ALA A 18 19.97 53.90 62.20
C ALA A 18 20.40 53.15 60.92
N ALA A 19 21.70 52.91 60.75
CA ALA A 19 22.25 52.13 59.65
C ALA A 19 21.82 50.65 59.70
N LEU A 20 21.86 50.02 60.88
CA LEU A 20 21.40 48.64 61.05
C LEU A 20 19.90 48.47 60.83
N ARG A 21 19.09 49.49 61.15
CA ARG A 21 17.65 49.51 60.87
C ARG A 21 17.34 49.67 59.38
N SER A 22 18.09 50.53 58.68
CA SER A 22 17.93 50.69 57.23
C SER A 22 18.36 49.42 56.46
N GLU A 23 19.44 48.77 56.91
CA GLU A 23 19.90 47.49 56.38
C GLU A 23 18.89 46.37 56.65
N ASN A 24 18.32 46.29 57.87
CA ASN A 24 17.24 45.34 58.15
C ASN A 24 16.01 45.57 57.28
N ALA A 25 15.60 46.82 57.08
CA ALA A 25 14.48 47.14 56.21
C ALA A 25 14.75 46.71 54.75
N ARG A 26 15.99 46.92 54.26
CA ARG A 26 16.42 46.47 52.93
C ARG A 26 16.40 44.95 52.82
N LEU A 27 17.00 44.23 53.76
CA LEU A 27 17.05 42.77 53.77
C LEU A 27 15.67 42.14 53.91
N GLN A 28 14.75 42.77 54.66
CA GLN A 28 13.36 42.34 54.78
C GLN A 28 12.60 42.53 53.47
N ALA A 29 12.79 43.67 52.78
CA ALA A 29 12.21 43.91 51.46
C ALA A 29 12.73 42.91 50.41
N GLU A 30 14.03 42.62 50.41
CA GLU A 30 14.64 41.63 49.53
C GLU A 30 14.14 40.21 49.83
N ASN A 31 14.02 39.84 51.12
CA ASN A 31 13.42 38.56 51.51
C ASN A 31 11.96 38.43 51.04
N ALA A 32 11.18 39.51 51.15
CA ALA A 32 9.79 39.51 50.69
C ALA A 32 9.72 39.32 49.16
N ALA A 33 10.58 40.00 48.41
CA ALA A 33 10.67 39.88 46.95
C ALA A 33 11.10 38.47 46.51
N LEU A 34 12.14 37.91 47.13
CA LEU A 34 12.62 36.55 46.84
C LEU A 34 11.57 35.49 47.19
N ARG A 35 10.86 35.64 48.32
CA ARG A 35 9.76 34.73 48.69
C ARG A 35 8.60 34.80 47.69
N ALA A 36 8.26 35.98 47.20
CA ALA A 36 7.24 36.13 46.16
C ALA A 36 7.68 35.46 44.84
N GLN A 37 8.93 35.63 44.44
CA GLN A 37 9.48 35.00 43.24
C GLN A 37 9.51 33.47 43.34
N VAL A 38 9.92 32.92 44.49
CA VAL A 38 9.89 31.47 44.74
C VAL A 38 8.46 30.94 44.73
N ALA A 39 7.50 31.67 45.28
CA ALA A 39 6.09 31.28 45.24
C ALA A 39 5.55 31.24 43.79
N GLN A 40 5.87 32.26 42.99
CA GLN A 40 5.49 32.32 41.58
C GLN A 40 6.11 31.17 40.77
N GLN A 41 7.42 30.95 40.90
CA GLN A 41 8.12 29.87 40.19
C GLN A 41 7.59 28.48 40.57
N ARG A 42 7.23 28.28 41.85
CA ARG A 42 6.60 27.02 42.30
C ARG A 42 5.23 26.81 41.67
N ALA A 43 4.42 27.86 41.52
CA ALA A 43 3.12 27.77 40.87
C ALA A 43 3.25 27.46 39.37
N GLU A 44 4.20 28.10 38.68
CA GLU A 44 4.49 27.84 37.27
C GLU A 44 5.00 26.40 37.04
N LEU A 45 5.90 25.91 37.89
CA LEU A 45 6.38 24.52 37.85
C LEU A 45 5.26 23.51 38.09
N ALA A 46 4.38 23.77 39.06
CA ALA A 46 3.23 22.90 39.32
C ALA A 46 2.30 22.81 38.10
N ALA A 47 1.98 23.96 37.47
CA ALA A 47 1.15 24.00 36.27
C ALA A 47 1.81 23.31 35.06
N ALA A 48 3.13 23.44 34.91
CA ALA A 48 3.88 22.78 33.84
C ALA A 48 3.91 21.26 34.02
N LEU A 49 4.11 20.78 35.26
CA LEU A 49 4.10 19.35 35.59
C LEU A 49 2.72 18.73 35.36
N GLU A 50 1.62 19.42 35.71
CA GLU A 50 0.27 18.94 35.41
C GLU A 50 0.02 18.79 33.90
N ARG A 51 0.50 19.75 33.10
CA ARG A 51 0.39 19.68 31.63
C ARG A 51 1.18 18.51 31.06
N LEU A 52 2.41 18.29 31.54
CA LEU A 52 3.22 17.13 31.13
C LEU A 52 2.54 15.82 31.51
N ALA A 53 2.04 15.69 32.73
CA ALA A 53 1.30 14.51 33.17
C ALA A 53 0.01 14.26 32.35
N ALA A 54 -0.66 15.32 31.87
CA ALA A 54 -1.81 15.19 30.98
C ALA A 54 -1.42 14.72 29.56
N LEU A 55 -0.29 15.21 29.04
CA LEU A 55 0.22 14.81 27.72
C LEU A 55 0.78 13.39 27.72
N GLU A 56 1.49 12.98 28.77
CA GLU A 56 2.00 11.61 28.93
C GLU A 56 0.86 10.59 29.02
N ARG A 57 -0.21 10.90 29.76
CA ARG A 57 -1.42 10.05 29.80
C ARG A 57 -2.02 9.85 28.41
N ARG A 58 -2.14 10.92 27.62
CA ARG A 58 -2.62 10.83 26.22
C ARG A 58 -1.67 10.07 25.29
N SER A 59 -0.36 10.09 25.56
CA SER A 59 0.64 9.37 24.77
C SER A 59 0.71 7.88 25.10
N GLN A 60 0.35 7.48 26.33
CA GLN A 60 0.32 6.08 26.75
C GLN A 60 -0.97 5.37 26.33
N GLU A 61 -2.03 6.13 26.04
CA GLU A 61 -3.24 5.59 25.42
C GLU A 61 -2.93 5.18 23.97
N ALA A 62 -3.03 3.88 23.70
CA ALA A 62 -2.93 3.37 22.34
C ALA A 62 -3.97 4.09 21.47
N PRO A 63 -3.62 4.60 20.27
CA PRO A 63 -4.58 5.23 19.38
C PRO A 63 -5.79 4.32 19.17
N GLY A 64 -7.01 4.87 19.16
CA GLY A 64 -8.25 4.08 19.10
C GLY A 64 -8.41 3.15 17.87
N PHE A 65 -7.52 3.23 16.88
CA PHE A 65 -7.46 2.27 15.76
C PHE A 65 -6.68 0.99 16.10
N VAL A 66 -5.87 1.01 17.16
CA VAL A 66 -5.09 -0.14 17.63
C VAL A 66 -6.04 -1.08 18.35
N LYS A 67 -6.35 -2.20 17.71
CA LYS A 67 -7.17 -3.24 18.32
C LYS A 67 -6.47 -3.73 19.60
N PRO A 68 -7.19 -3.87 20.72
CA PRO A 68 -6.60 -4.41 21.94
C PRO A 68 -6.07 -5.82 21.66
N ASN A 69 -4.96 -6.17 22.32
CA ASN A 69 -4.44 -7.52 22.24
C ASN A 69 -5.51 -8.51 22.68
N ARG A 70 -5.72 -9.55 21.87
CA ARG A 70 -6.66 -10.62 22.20
C ARG A 70 -6.22 -11.24 23.54
N PRO A 71 -7.11 -11.31 24.55
CA PRO A 71 -6.75 -11.95 25.81
C PRO A 71 -6.28 -13.37 25.53
N GLN A 72 -5.17 -13.74 26.18
CA GLN A 72 -4.63 -15.08 26.09
C GLN A 72 -5.71 -16.04 26.64
N GLN A 73 -6.17 -16.97 25.81
CA GLN A 73 -7.22 -17.90 26.21
C GLN A 73 -6.75 -18.69 27.45
N THR A 74 -7.42 -18.48 28.58
CA THR A 74 -7.16 -19.13 29.88
C THR A 74 -7.93 -20.44 30.05
N GLY A 75 -8.43 -21.03 28.95
CA GLY A 75 -9.15 -22.30 28.97
C GLY A 75 -8.25 -23.51 28.65
N GLU A 76 -8.70 -24.70 29.06
CA GLU A 76 -8.10 -25.97 28.65
C GLU A 76 -8.01 -26.04 27.11
N LYS A 77 -6.81 -26.30 26.59
CA LYS A 77 -6.60 -26.48 25.15
C LYS A 77 -7.26 -27.79 24.73
N HIS A 78 -8.48 -27.70 24.22
CA HIS A 78 -9.11 -28.87 23.60
C HIS A 78 -8.22 -29.43 22.49
N PRO A 79 -8.12 -30.76 22.35
CA PRO A 79 -7.37 -31.37 21.27
C PRO A 79 -7.88 -30.82 19.94
N ARG A 80 -6.96 -30.29 19.13
CA ARG A 80 -7.29 -29.72 17.83
C ARG A 80 -8.02 -30.80 17.03
N LYS A 81 -9.29 -30.52 16.67
CA LYS A 81 -10.10 -31.43 15.85
C LYS A 81 -9.27 -31.85 14.63
N GLN A 82 -8.98 -33.14 14.51
CA GLN A 82 -8.28 -33.65 13.34
C GLN A 82 -9.14 -33.34 12.10
N ARG A 83 -8.48 -32.93 11.01
CA ARG A 83 -9.16 -32.66 9.75
C ARG A 83 -9.87 -33.94 9.32
N ALA A 84 -11.13 -33.84 8.90
CA ALA A 84 -11.86 -34.97 8.34
C ALA A 84 -11.06 -35.59 7.18
N ALA A 85 -11.11 -36.92 7.04
CA ALA A 85 -10.32 -37.65 6.06
C ALA A 85 -10.54 -37.17 4.62
N GLU A 86 -11.75 -36.69 4.30
CA GLU A 86 -12.10 -36.06 3.01
C GLU A 86 -11.27 -34.82 2.66
N HIS A 87 -10.76 -34.12 3.68
CA HIS A 87 -9.88 -32.96 3.52
C HIS A 87 -8.40 -33.32 3.58
N ASN A 88 -8.07 -34.60 3.78
CA ASN A 88 -6.72 -35.12 3.82
C ASN A 88 -6.37 -35.79 2.49
N THR A 89 -6.53 -35.04 1.40
CA THR A 89 -6.14 -35.50 0.06
C THR A 89 -4.67 -35.19 -0.18
N SER A 90 -3.95 -36.14 -0.77
CA SER A 90 -2.58 -35.90 -1.27
C SER A 90 -2.61 -34.83 -2.36
N ARG A 91 -1.45 -34.18 -2.61
CA ARG A 91 -1.34 -33.17 -3.67
C ARG A 91 -1.75 -33.80 -5.00
N LYS A 92 -2.82 -33.28 -5.61
CA LYS A 92 -3.27 -33.72 -6.94
C LYS A 92 -2.18 -33.37 -7.96
N ARG A 93 -1.73 -34.38 -8.71
CA ARG A 93 -0.79 -34.19 -9.82
C ARG A 93 -1.52 -33.59 -11.01
N THR A 94 -0.83 -32.71 -11.74
CA THR A 94 -1.37 -32.02 -12.92
C THR A 94 -0.82 -32.65 -14.20
N THR A 95 -1.53 -32.54 -15.33
CA THR A 95 -1.01 -32.95 -16.64
C THR A 95 0.18 -32.07 -17.03
N PRO A 96 1.40 -32.62 -17.23
CA PRO A 96 2.58 -31.83 -17.53
C PRO A 96 2.54 -31.25 -18.94
N THR A 97 2.92 -29.98 -19.09
CA THR A 97 3.04 -29.30 -20.40
C THR A 97 4.30 -29.74 -21.17
N ARG A 98 5.37 -30.04 -20.44
CA ARG A 98 6.64 -30.59 -20.95
C ARG A 98 7.12 -31.67 -19.98
N GLN A 99 7.74 -32.72 -20.49
CA GLN A 99 8.39 -33.74 -19.68
C GLN A 99 9.90 -33.72 -19.97
N GLU A 100 10.70 -33.61 -18.93
CA GLU A 100 12.16 -33.75 -18.99
C GLU A 100 12.54 -35.08 -18.34
N ARG A 101 13.25 -35.91 -19.09
CA ARG A 101 13.73 -37.21 -18.62
C ARG A 101 15.18 -37.05 -18.18
N HIS A 102 15.47 -37.47 -16.95
CA HIS A 102 16.82 -37.54 -16.42
C HIS A 102 17.15 -39.03 -16.26
N ALA A 103 18.03 -39.54 -17.12
CA ALA A 103 18.48 -40.94 -17.10
C ALA A 103 20.01 -40.96 -17.11
N LEU A 104 20.58 -41.98 -16.47
CA LEU A 104 22.02 -42.23 -16.52
C LEU A 104 22.32 -43.06 -17.78
N GLU A 105 23.27 -42.60 -18.59
CA GLU A 105 23.78 -43.37 -19.74
C GLU A 105 24.76 -44.45 -19.28
N TYR A 106 25.55 -44.16 -18.25
CA TYR A 106 26.56 -45.07 -17.70
C TYR A 106 26.40 -45.24 -16.19
N CYS A 107 26.74 -46.43 -15.69
CA CYS A 107 26.80 -46.68 -14.27
C CYS A 107 27.88 -45.79 -13.62
N PRO A 108 27.56 -44.99 -12.60
CA PRO A 108 28.53 -44.09 -11.96
C PRO A 108 29.64 -44.85 -11.21
N GLU A 109 29.46 -46.14 -10.93
CA GLU A 109 30.43 -46.96 -10.20
C GLU A 109 31.38 -47.73 -11.13
N CYS A 110 30.84 -48.44 -12.13
CA CYS A 110 31.63 -49.31 -13.01
C CYS A 110 31.73 -48.85 -14.47
N GLN A 111 31.09 -47.73 -14.82
CA GLN A 111 31.05 -47.15 -16.19
C GLN A 111 30.45 -48.06 -17.27
N TYR A 112 29.75 -49.12 -16.88
CA TYR A 112 29.00 -49.94 -17.82
C TYR A 112 27.84 -49.13 -18.46
N GLU A 113 27.62 -49.33 -19.76
CA GLU A 113 26.52 -48.68 -20.50
C GLU A 113 25.16 -49.28 -20.08
N LEU A 114 24.27 -48.44 -19.56
CA LEU A 114 23.02 -48.90 -18.99
C LEU A 114 21.97 -49.15 -20.09
N HIS A 115 21.22 -50.26 -19.95
CA HIS A 115 20.12 -50.61 -20.85
C HIS A 115 18.85 -50.96 -20.06
N GLY A 116 17.68 -50.73 -20.68
CA GLY A 116 16.38 -50.88 -20.03
C GLY A 116 16.03 -49.66 -19.17
N GLU A 117 14.73 -49.43 -18.98
CA GLU A 117 14.25 -48.28 -18.21
C GLU A 117 13.03 -48.62 -17.36
N SER A 118 13.01 -48.07 -16.15
CA SER A 118 11.84 -48.00 -15.27
C SER A 118 11.83 -46.64 -14.56
N ILE A 119 10.65 -46.11 -14.26
CA ILE A 119 10.52 -44.81 -13.60
C ILE A 119 10.64 -45.02 -12.10
N ASP A 120 11.72 -44.52 -11.48
CA ASP A 120 11.93 -44.56 -10.03
C ASP A 120 10.95 -43.63 -9.30
N TYR A 121 10.94 -42.34 -9.64
CA TYR A 121 9.96 -41.38 -9.13
C TYR A 121 9.62 -40.28 -10.14
N ARG A 122 8.51 -39.58 -9.89
CA ARG A 122 8.08 -38.41 -10.67
C ARG A 122 7.99 -37.18 -9.78
N ARG A 123 8.64 -36.09 -10.17
CA ARG A 123 8.53 -34.78 -9.52
C ARG A 123 8.03 -33.75 -10.52
N GLU A 124 7.12 -32.90 -10.08
CA GLU A 124 6.57 -31.79 -10.87
C GLU A 124 7.20 -30.48 -10.37
N VAL A 125 7.55 -29.61 -11.32
CA VAL A 125 7.93 -28.21 -11.07
C VAL A 125 6.90 -27.36 -11.81
N ILE A 126 6.10 -26.61 -11.06
CA ILE A 126 5.11 -25.67 -11.60
C ILE A 126 5.78 -24.30 -11.60
N GLU A 127 6.25 -23.87 -12.77
CA GLU A 127 7.01 -22.63 -12.94
C GLU A 127 6.37 -21.73 -13.99
N LEU A 128 6.51 -20.42 -13.81
CA LEU A 128 6.07 -19.43 -14.79
C LEU A 128 7.09 -19.37 -15.94
N PRO A 129 6.65 -19.43 -17.22
CA PRO A 129 7.55 -19.10 -18.31
C PRO A 129 7.98 -17.62 -18.22
N PRO A 130 9.13 -17.25 -18.82
CA PRO A 130 9.50 -15.85 -18.94
C PRO A 130 8.35 -15.02 -19.53
N PRO A 131 8.07 -13.83 -18.99
CA PRO A 131 6.95 -13.03 -19.45
C PRO A 131 7.17 -12.64 -20.90
N GLN A 132 6.16 -12.85 -21.75
CA GLN A 132 6.26 -12.57 -23.17
C GLN A 132 6.34 -11.05 -23.39
N ALA A 133 7.37 -10.60 -24.09
CA ALA A 133 7.49 -9.20 -24.52
C ALA A 133 6.33 -8.84 -25.47
N VAL A 134 5.98 -7.56 -25.52
CA VAL A 134 4.98 -7.08 -26.49
C VAL A 134 5.47 -7.22 -27.92
N GLU A 135 4.57 -7.57 -28.81
CA GLU A 135 4.80 -7.58 -30.25
C GLU A 135 4.30 -6.26 -30.85
N VAL A 136 5.19 -5.54 -31.54
CA VAL A 136 4.86 -4.30 -32.26
C VAL A 136 4.81 -4.64 -33.75
N ILE A 137 3.61 -4.68 -34.30
CA ILE A 137 3.37 -5.05 -35.70
C ILE A 137 3.12 -3.77 -36.51
N GLU A 138 4.03 -3.46 -37.43
CA GLU A 138 3.82 -2.39 -38.41
C GLU A 138 3.02 -2.92 -39.61
N HIS A 139 1.87 -2.30 -39.87
CA HIS A 139 1.05 -2.63 -41.04
C HIS A 139 1.37 -1.70 -42.21
N GLN A 140 2.24 -2.15 -43.12
CA GLN A 140 2.60 -1.38 -44.31
C GLN A 140 1.61 -1.61 -45.47
N VAL A 141 0.88 -0.56 -45.84
CA VAL A 141 -0.05 -0.57 -46.99
C VAL A 141 0.69 -0.09 -48.23
N VAL A 142 1.12 -1.03 -49.07
CA VAL A 142 1.88 -0.71 -50.29
C VAL A 142 0.92 -0.40 -51.44
N LYS A 143 1.03 0.81 -52.00
CA LYS A 143 0.37 1.16 -53.26
C LYS A 143 1.20 0.73 -54.47
N ARG A 144 0.54 0.31 -55.55
CA ARG A 144 1.18 -0.07 -56.82
C ARG A 144 0.52 0.62 -58.00
N TRP A 145 1.30 0.98 -59.01
CA TRP A 145 0.77 1.54 -60.26
C TRP A 145 0.21 0.43 -61.14
N CYS A 146 -1.00 0.62 -61.66
CA CYS A 146 -1.59 -0.28 -62.64
C CYS A 146 -1.58 0.39 -64.03
N PRO A 147 -0.82 -0.14 -65.00
CA PRO A 147 -0.73 0.46 -66.33
C PRO A 147 -2.04 0.34 -67.11
N CYS A 148 -2.85 -0.71 -66.87
CA CYS A 148 -4.10 -0.94 -67.60
C CYS A 148 -5.19 0.09 -67.28
N CYS A 149 -5.24 0.59 -66.04
CA CYS A 149 -6.21 1.59 -65.62
C CYS A 149 -5.59 2.98 -65.39
N GLY A 150 -4.27 3.13 -65.58
CA GLY A 150 -3.56 4.40 -65.41
C GLY A 150 -3.69 4.99 -64.00
N ALA A 151 -3.74 4.16 -62.97
CA ALA A 151 -3.99 4.62 -61.60
C ALA A 151 -3.18 3.84 -60.55
N TRP A 152 -2.91 4.51 -59.42
CA TRP A 152 -2.37 3.88 -58.21
C TRP A 152 -3.48 3.09 -57.49
N ARG A 153 -3.17 1.84 -57.10
CA ARG A 153 -4.06 0.95 -56.35
C ARG A 153 -3.42 0.57 -55.02
N SER A 154 -4.20 0.53 -53.95
CA SER A 154 -3.78 0.07 -52.63
C SER A 154 -4.83 -0.88 -52.05
N PRO A 155 -4.43 -1.90 -51.27
CA PRO A 155 -5.38 -2.72 -50.55
C PRO A 155 -6.09 -1.90 -49.46
N GLN A 156 -7.32 -2.32 -49.11
CA GLN A 156 -8.02 -1.82 -47.93
C GLN A 156 -7.48 -2.56 -46.70
N LEU A 157 -7.01 -1.81 -45.70
CA LEU A 157 -6.50 -2.37 -44.46
C LEU A 157 -7.66 -2.56 -43.47
N ASP A 158 -8.01 -3.80 -43.18
CA ASP A 158 -9.00 -4.14 -42.16
C ASP A 158 -8.32 -4.66 -40.87
N LEU A 159 -8.38 -3.86 -39.82
CA LEU A 159 -7.89 -4.20 -38.47
C LEU A 159 -9.02 -4.35 -37.46
N LYS A 160 -10.26 -4.53 -37.92
CA LYS A 160 -11.41 -4.75 -37.04
C LYS A 160 -11.15 -5.95 -36.13
N GLY A 161 -11.42 -5.77 -34.83
CA GLY A 161 -11.19 -6.80 -33.82
C GLY A 161 -9.73 -6.96 -33.39
N ARG A 162 -8.76 -6.30 -34.04
CA ARG A 162 -7.35 -6.26 -33.59
C ARG A 162 -7.05 -5.03 -32.75
N VAL A 163 -7.59 -3.88 -33.14
CA VAL A 163 -7.47 -2.60 -32.43
C VAL A 163 -8.84 -1.92 -32.32
N PHE A 164 -8.97 -0.96 -31.41
CA PHE A 164 -10.16 -0.12 -31.32
C PHE A 164 -10.02 1.10 -32.24
N GLY A 165 -10.89 1.20 -33.24
CA GLY A 165 -10.89 2.31 -34.19
C GLY A 165 -9.54 2.45 -34.90
N GLN A 166 -8.96 3.66 -34.87
CA GLN A 166 -7.63 3.97 -35.40
C GLN A 166 -6.52 3.93 -34.32
N GLY A 167 -6.79 3.34 -33.15
CA GLY A 167 -5.82 3.24 -32.06
C GLY A 167 -4.67 2.28 -32.36
N ARG A 168 -3.54 2.49 -31.68
CA ARG A 168 -2.34 1.62 -31.81
C ARG A 168 -2.32 0.42 -30.85
N ILE A 169 -3.14 0.47 -29.80
CA ILE A 169 -3.12 -0.55 -28.74
C ILE A 169 -4.05 -1.70 -29.12
N GLY A 170 -3.48 -2.90 -29.19
CA GLY A 170 -4.22 -4.11 -29.51
C GLY A 170 -5.25 -4.50 -28.45
N VAL A 171 -6.34 -5.16 -28.87
CA VAL A 171 -7.44 -5.59 -27.99
C VAL A 171 -6.99 -6.48 -26.82
N ARG A 172 -5.92 -7.26 -27.00
CA ARG A 172 -5.36 -8.13 -25.94
C ARG A 172 -4.77 -7.31 -24.78
N ILE A 173 -4.03 -6.24 -25.09
CA ILE A 173 -3.47 -5.33 -24.08
C ILE A 173 -4.62 -4.58 -23.39
N ALA A 174 -5.60 -4.11 -24.16
CA ALA A 174 -6.77 -3.44 -23.61
C ALA A 174 -7.55 -4.34 -22.62
N ALA A 175 -7.79 -5.59 -22.99
CA ALA A 175 -8.45 -6.58 -22.14
C ALA A 175 -7.65 -6.83 -20.85
N LEU A 176 -6.33 -6.98 -20.95
CA LEU A 176 -5.46 -7.12 -19.78
C LEU A 176 -5.55 -5.91 -18.85
N VAL A 177 -5.43 -4.69 -19.39
CA VAL A 177 -5.51 -3.45 -18.60
C VAL A 177 -6.86 -3.35 -17.88
N VAL A 178 -7.97 -3.62 -18.58
CA VAL A 178 -9.30 -3.57 -17.97
C VAL A 178 -9.49 -4.67 -16.92
N TYR A 179 -8.98 -5.88 -17.15
CA TYR A 179 -9.02 -6.95 -16.16
C TYR A 179 -8.26 -6.56 -14.87
N LEU A 180 -7.02 -6.08 -15.02
CA LEU A 180 -6.21 -5.62 -13.89
C LEU A 180 -6.88 -4.47 -13.13
N ARG A 181 -7.53 -3.56 -13.85
CA ARG A 181 -8.23 -2.41 -13.26
C ARG A 181 -9.54 -2.78 -12.57
N THR A 182 -10.36 -3.61 -13.18
CA THR A 182 -11.75 -3.83 -12.73
C THR A 182 -11.88 -5.04 -11.82
N LYS A 183 -11.20 -6.15 -12.15
CA LYS A 183 -11.27 -7.39 -11.38
C LYS A 183 -10.23 -7.43 -10.27
N LEU A 184 -8.97 -7.08 -10.57
CA LEU A 184 -7.92 -7.05 -9.56
C LEU A 184 -7.83 -5.70 -8.81
N ARG A 185 -8.61 -4.69 -9.23
CA ARG A 185 -8.71 -3.37 -8.60
C ARG A 185 -7.36 -2.65 -8.45
N LEU A 186 -6.43 -2.88 -9.39
CA LEU A 186 -5.12 -2.25 -9.33
C LEU A 186 -5.20 -0.73 -9.66
N PRO A 187 -4.47 0.13 -8.91
CA PRO A 187 -4.27 1.52 -9.28
C PRO A 187 -3.59 1.64 -10.66
N ILE A 188 -3.97 2.64 -11.46
CA ILE A 188 -3.42 2.83 -12.82
C ILE A 188 -1.88 2.90 -12.84
N ARG A 189 -1.28 3.49 -11.80
CA ARG A 189 0.19 3.54 -11.66
C ARG A 189 0.83 2.16 -11.51
N GLN A 190 0.17 1.24 -10.80
CA GLN A 190 0.64 -0.13 -10.66
C GLN A 190 0.44 -0.94 -11.94
N ILE A 191 -0.65 -0.69 -12.68
CA ILE A 191 -0.86 -1.30 -14.00
C ILE A 191 0.26 -0.87 -14.96
N ARG A 192 0.60 0.43 -14.99
CA ARG A 192 1.73 0.93 -15.77
C ARG A 192 3.04 0.24 -15.39
N GLU A 193 3.30 0.11 -14.09
CA GLU A 193 4.51 -0.56 -13.60
C GLU A 193 4.55 -2.04 -14.02
N TYR A 194 3.42 -2.73 -13.89
CA TYR A 194 3.27 -4.13 -14.32
C TYR A 194 3.61 -4.30 -15.80
N LEU A 195 3.02 -3.46 -16.67
CA LEU A 195 3.26 -3.53 -18.12
C LEU A 195 4.72 -3.22 -18.48
N ARG A 196 5.32 -2.24 -17.81
CA ARG A 196 6.73 -1.90 -18.01
C ARG A 196 7.65 -3.05 -17.59
N THR A 197 7.43 -3.61 -16.40
CA THR A 197 8.36 -4.56 -15.80
C THR A 197 8.25 -5.96 -16.39
N LEU A 198 7.04 -6.43 -16.70
CA LEU A 198 6.85 -7.78 -17.25
C LEU A 198 6.87 -7.80 -18.78
N HIS A 199 6.33 -6.77 -19.43
CA HIS A 199 6.15 -6.78 -20.88
C HIS A 199 7.05 -5.78 -21.62
N THR A 200 7.89 -5.03 -20.90
CA THR A 200 8.71 -3.94 -21.48
C THR A 200 7.87 -2.93 -22.26
N LEU A 201 6.61 -2.74 -21.83
CA LEU A 201 5.66 -1.86 -22.50
C LEU A 201 5.49 -0.57 -21.71
N GLU A 202 5.90 0.54 -22.31
CA GLU A 202 5.74 1.87 -21.73
C GLU A 202 4.48 2.55 -22.28
N LEU A 203 3.51 2.76 -21.39
CA LEU A 203 2.31 3.54 -21.68
C LEU A 203 2.19 4.70 -20.70
N SER A 204 1.69 5.83 -21.19
CA SER A 204 1.37 6.96 -20.31
C SER A 204 0.14 6.67 -19.45
N ILE A 205 -0.01 7.39 -18.34
CA ILE A 205 -1.21 7.28 -17.50
C ILE A 205 -2.45 7.69 -18.31
N GLY A 206 -2.35 8.76 -19.11
CA GLY A 206 -3.45 9.22 -19.96
C GLY A 206 -3.87 8.16 -20.98
N GLU A 207 -2.91 7.49 -21.61
CA GLU A 207 -3.18 6.42 -22.58
C GLU A 207 -3.89 5.22 -21.92
N LEU A 208 -3.49 4.83 -20.70
CA LEU A 208 -4.18 3.78 -19.94
C LEU A 208 -5.62 4.18 -19.58
N VAL A 209 -5.83 5.43 -19.17
CA VAL A 209 -7.18 5.93 -18.82
C VAL A 209 -8.06 5.96 -20.08
N GLU A 210 -7.58 6.52 -21.19
CA GLU A 210 -8.32 6.54 -22.46
C GLU A 210 -8.60 5.13 -22.99
N LEU A 211 -7.69 4.19 -22.78
CA LEU A 211 -7.91 2.79 -23.13
C LEU A 211 -9.08 2.19 -22.35
N THR A 212 -9.17 2.47 -21.04
CA THR A 212 -10.31 2.01 -20.23
C THR A 212 -11.63 2.65 -20.67
N HIS A 213 -11.64 3.94 -21.02
CA HIS A 213 -12.82 4.59 -21.58
C HIS A 213 -13.22 4.01 -22.93
N THR A 214 -12.25 3.69 -23.78
CA THR A 214 -12.49 3.08 -25.09
C THR A 214 -13.13 1.71 -24.96
N VAL A 215 -12.62 0.86 -24.07
CA VAL A 215 -13.22 -0.45 -23.80
C VAL A 215 -14.62 -0.30 -23.20
N ARG A 216 -14.83 0.64 -22.28
CA ARG A 216 -16.17 0.94 -21.74
C ARG A 216 -17.15 1.28 -22.86
N ARG A 217 -16.78 2.19 -23.77
CA ARG A 217 -17.64 2.57 -24.91
C ARG A 217 -17.95 1.38 -25.81
N ALA A 218 -16.95 0.53 -26.07
CA ALA A 218 -17.12 -0.65 -26.91
C ALA A 218 -18.06 -1.71 -26.28
N LEU A 219 -18.04 -1.85 -24.95
CA LEU A 219 -18.87 -2.80 -24.20
C LEU A 219 -20.22 -2.23 -23.76
N GLN A 220 -20.48 -0.93 -23.98
CA GLN A 220 -21.72 -0.28 -23.55
C GLN A 220 -22.99 -0.96 -24.10
N PRO A 221 -23.07 -1.39 -25.38
CA PRO A 221 -24.26 -2.06 -25.89
C PRO A 221 -24.59 -3.39 -25.18
N GLU A 222 -23.56 -4.13 -24.76
CA GLU A 222 -23.72 -5.36 -23.99
C GLU A 222 -24.18 -5.05 -22.56
N MET A 223 -23.61 -4.01 -21.94
CA MET A 223 -24.06 -3.53 -20.63
C MET A 223 -25.52 -3.08 -20.65
N ASP A 224 -25.95 -2.38 -21.69
CA ASP A 224 -27.34 -1.93 -21.86
C ASP A 224 -28.29 -3.12 -22.07
N THR A 225 -27.79 -4.22 -22.63
CA THR A 225 -28.56 -5.47 -22.79
C THR A 225 -28.71 -6.18 -21.44
N LEU A 226 -27.62 -6.36 -20.70
CA LEU A 226 -27.65 -6.91 -19.34
C LEU A 226 -28.54 -6.10 -18.40
N LEU A 227 -28.52 -4.77 -18.51
CA LEU A 227 -29.38 -3.90 -17.72
C LEU A 227 -30.87 -4.15 -18.00
N ARG A 228 -31.24 -4.30 -19.27
CA ARG A 228 -32.64 -4.63 -19.66
C ARG A 228 -33.06 -6.01 -19.15
N GLU A 229 -32.17 -6.99 -19.17
CA GLU A 229 -32.43 -8.32 -18.62
C GLU A 229 -32.68 -8.29 -17.11
N VAL A 230 -31.84 -7.54 -16.36
CA VAL A 230 -32.02 -7.36 -14.92
C VAL A 230 -33.35 -6.66 -14.61
N GLN A 231 -33.72 -5.63 -15.38
CA GLN A 231 -34.99 -4.92 -15.23
C GLN A 231 -36.21 -5.79 -15.54
N ALA A 232 -36.07 -6.75 -16.45
CA ALA A 232 -37.13 -7.70 -16.79
C ALA A 232 -37.20 -8.90 -15.83
N SER A 233 -36.23 -9.07 -14.92
CA SER A 233 -36.20 -10.17 -13.96
C SER A 233 -37.33 -10.03 -12.94
N ALA A 234 -38.00 -11.14 -12.63
CA ALA A 234 -39.05 -11.19 -11.62
C ALA A 234 -38.54 -10.85 -10.20
N VAL A 235 -37.26 -11.14 -9.93
CA VAL A 235 -36.59 -10.84 -8.67
C VAL A 235 -35.18 -10.31 -8.98
N ALA A 236 -34.84 -9.17 -8.41
CA ALA A 236 -33.49 -8.61 -8.42
C ALA A 236 -33.02 -8.46 -6.98
N HIS A 237 -31.94 -9.16 -6.61
CA HIS A 237 -31.26 -8.96 -5.33
C HIS A 237 -30.24 -7.83 -5.52
N GLY A 238 -30.34 -6.79 -4.71
CA GLY A 238 -29.36 -5.69 -4.70
C GLY A 238 -28.69 -5.60 -3.33
N ASP A 239 -27.37 -5.46 -3.32
CA ASP A 239 -26.60 -5.14 -2.13
C ASP A 239 -26.10 -3.69 -2.19
N GLU A 240 -26.41 -2.90 -1.17
CA GLU A 240 -26.00 -1.49 -1.09
C GLU A 240 -24.65 -1.37 -0.40
N THR A 241 -23.64 -0.96 -1.14
CA THR A 241 -22.33 -0.62 -0.55
C THR A 241 -22.11 0.89 -0.57
N GLY A 242 -21.95 1.49 0.61
CA GLY A 242 -21.57 2.90 0.72
C GLY A 242 -20.23 3.19 0.05
N TRP A 243 -20.18 4.20 -0.81
CA TRP A 243 -19.00 4.55 -1.59
C TRP A 243 -18.83 6.07 -1.66
N ARG A 244 -17.59 6.55 -1.88
CA ARG A 244 -17.32 7.97 -2.12
C ARG A 244 -16.89 8.21 -3.55
N GLU A 245 -17.59 9.09 -4.23
CA GLU A 245 -17.21 9.55 -5.57
C GLU A 245 -16.88 11.05 -5.49
N ASN A 246 -15.63 11.40 -5.81
CA ASN A 246 -15.13 12.78 -5.77
C ASN A 246 -15.43 13.53 -4.46
N GLY A 247 -15.34 12.83 -3.33
CA GLY A 247 -15.58 13.39 -1.99
C GLY A 247 -17.05 13.46 -1.57
N GLN A 248 -17.99 13.08 -2.44
CA GLN A 248 -19.40 12.97 -2.11
C GLN A 248 -19.72 11.53 -1.68
N ASN A 249 -20.49 11.38 -0.59
CA ASN A 249 -21.00 10.07 -0.19
C ASN A 249 -22.11 9.64 -1.15
N GLY A 250 -22.07 8.39 -1.59
CA GLY A 250 -23.08 7.74 -2.41
C GLY A 250 -23.16 6.25 -2.10
N TYR A 251 -23.94 5.53 -2.89
CA TYR A 251 -24.12 4.09 -2.77
C TYR A 251 -23.87 3.45 -4.13
N VAL A 252 -23.14 2.35 -4.13
CA VAL A 252 -22.99 1.47 -5.28
C VAL A 252 -23.85 0.25 -5.04
N TRP A 253 -24.71 -0.04 -6.01
CA TRP A 253 -25.56 -1.22 -6.04
C TRP A 253 -24.80 -2.36 -6.71
N GLY A 254 -24.64 -3.47 -6.00
CA GLY A 254 -24.00 -4.71 -6.47
C GLY A 254 -24.98 -5.86 -6.66
#